data_AF-A0A4R4PJB8-F1
#
_entry.id   AF-A0A4R4PJB8-F1
#
_cell.length_a   1.000
_cell.length_b   1.000
_cell.length_c   1.000
_cell.angle_alpha   90.00
_cell.angle_beta   90.00
_cell.angle_gamma   90.00
#
_symmetry.space_group_name_H-M   'P 1'
#
loop_
_entity.id
_entity.type
_entity.pdbx_description
1 polymer ?
#
loop_
_entity_poly.entity_id
_entity_poly.type
_entity_poly.pdbx_seq_one_letter_code
_entity_poly.pdbx_strand_id
1 'polypeptide(L)'
;MSVTESSEASETSEPSEVTSRPPNRSAGWAALRPLVLRLHFYAGVLVAPFLLVAAASGMLYALSFQLERVVYADELRVPVGDGLELPLSAQVAAAREAYPDGTISAIRPSPEAGATTRVLLAGTPGVDDDKTLAVFVDPYTAEVRGALEQYGSTGALPVRTWIDELHRDLHLGAPGRLYSELAASWLWVVTGGGLLLWLSRWRARRARGEKRPASGRRRTMGRHGTLGVTVAAGLFFLSATGLTWSTYAGANVTELRTSLGQETPDVSPTVDDTAEDASAGHEGHPDGAGGGG
;
A
#
# COMPACT_ATOMS: atom_id res chain seq x y z
N MET A 1 -16.89 86.25 -61.51
CA MET A 1 -15.55 86.27 -62.11
C MET A 1 -14.57 85.97 -60.98
N SER A 2 -14.18 84.70 -60.80
CA SER A 2 -12.83 84.17 -61.14
C SER A 2 -11.94 84.21 -59.88
N VAL A 3 -11.13 83.24 -59.43
CA VAL A 3 -10.74 81.87 -59.79
C VAL A 3 -10.07 81.27 -58.52
N THR A 4 -10.18 79.94 -58.38
CA THR A 4 -9.51 78.90 -57.52
C THR A 4 -8.36 79.21 -56.55
N GLU A 5 -8.30 78.45 -55.43
CA GLU A 5 -7.18 77.52 -55.18
C GLU A 5 -7.55 76.38 -54.20
N SER A 6 -7.14 75.15 -54.55
CA SER A 6 -7.28 73.91 -53.79
C SER A 6 -6.21 73.79 -52.70
N SER A 7 -6.53 73.15 -51.57
CA SER A 7 -5.51 72.58 -50.68
C SER A 7 -5.92 71.17 -50.27
N GLU A 8 -5.23 70.19 -50.86
CA GLU A 8 -5.15 68.81 -50.39
C GLU A 8 -4.63 68.77 -48.95
N ALA A 9 -5.37 68.09 -48.06
CA ALA A 9 -4.85 67.64 -46.77
C ALA A 9 -4.55 66.14 -46.89
N SER A 10 -3.27 65.83 -46.85
CA SER A 10 -2.71 64.49 -46.95
C SER A 10 -3.03 63.67 -45.68
N GLU A 11 -3.78 62.58 -45.84
CA GLU A 11 -3.98 61.56 -44.82
C GLU A 11 -2.66 60.83 -44.56
N THR A 12 -1.99 61.15 -43.45
CA THR A 12 -0.91 60.31 -42.92
C THR A 12 -1.55 59.18 -42.10
N SER A 13 -1.64 58.00 -42.70
CA SER A 13 -2.07 56.77 -42.03
C SER A 13 -0.88 56.20 -41.24
N GLU A 14 -0.87 56.40 -39.93
CA GLU A 14 0.03 55.66 -39.04
C GLU A 14 -0.47 54.21 -38.89
N PRO A 15 0.39 53.18 -39.02
CA PRO A 15 -0.02 51.81 -38.77
C PRO A 15 -0.28 51.62 -37.28
N SER A 16 -1.53 51.29 -36.93
CA SER A 16 -1.89 50.86 -35.57
C SER A 16 -1.09 49.62 -35.19
N GLU A 17 -0.05 49.82 -34.39
CA GLU A 17 0.73 48.75 -33.79
C GLU A 17 -0.15 48.07 -32.73
N VAL A 18 -0.85 47.01 -33.15
CA VAL A 18 -1.65 46.16 -32.27
C VAL A 18 -0.70 45.45 -31.30
N THR A 19 -0.45 46.08 -30.15
CA THR A 19 0.27 45.44 -29.05
C THR A 19 -0.63 44.33 -28.50
N SER A 20 -0.45 43.11 -29.01
CA SER A 20 -1.12 41.93 -28.48
C SER A 20 -0.65 41.69 -27.05
N ARG A 21 -1.43 42.18 -26.08
CA ARG A 21 -1.17 41.96 -24.66
C ARG A 21 -1.20 40.44 -24.40
N PRO A 22 -0.12 39.84 -23.87
CA PRO A 22 -0.10 38.41 -23.64
C PRO A 22 -1.23 38.02 -22.67
N PRO A 23 -1.86 36.84 -22.86
CA PRO A 23 -2.98 36.42 -22.04
C PRO A 23 -2.56 36.39 -20.58
N ASN A 24 -3.28 37.16 -19.75
CA ASN A 24 -2.95 37.33 -18.34
C ASN A 24 -3.18 36.01 -17.58
N ARG A 25 -2.14 35.18 -17.46
CA ARG A 25 -2.15 33.94 -16.65
C ARG A 25 -2.59 34.17 -15.20
N SER A 26 -2.55 35.40 -14.68
CA SER A 26 -3.01 35.74 -13.33
C SER A 26 -4.54 35.79 -13.20
N ALA A 27 -5.28 36.03 -14.29
CA ALA A 27 -6.74 36.17 -14.26
C ALA A 27 -7.43 34.82 -14.01
N GLY A 28 -6.98 33.76 -14.68
CA GLY A 28 -7.53 32.41 -14.51
C GLY A 28 -7.28 31.83 -13.12
N TRP A 29 -6.07 31.96 -12.58
CA TRP A 29 -5.78 31.51 -11.22
C TRP A 29 -6.57 32.27 -10.15
N ALA A 30 -6.78 33.58 -10.33
CA ALA A 30 -7.59 34.37 -9.40
C ALA A 30 -9.04 33.84 -9.30
N ALA A 31 -9.62 33.38 -10.42
CA ALA A 31 -10.94 32.77 -10.47
C ALA A 31 -10.98 31.33 -9.92
N LEU A 32 -9.94 30.52 -10.17
CA LEU A 32 -9.87 29.12 -9.73
C LEU A 32 -9.47 28.96 -8.25
N ARG A 33 -8.71 29.91 -7.70
CA ARG A 33 -8.19 29.81 -6.33
C ARG A 33 -9.28 29.60 -5.26
N PRO A 34 -10.43 30.30 -5.26
CA PRO A 34 -11.53 30.04 -4.33
C PRO A 34 -12.07 28.61 -4.41
N LEU A 35 -12.18 28.06 -5.62
CA LEU A 35 -12.62 26.69 -5.84
C LEU A 35 -11.63 25.68 -5.25
N VAL A 36 -10.33 25.82 -5.57
CA VAL A 36 -9.27 24.94 -5.02
C VAL A 36 -9.24 25.02 -3.50
N LEU A 37 -9.42 26.21 -2.93
CA LEU A 37 -9.45 26.40 -1.47
C LEU A 37 -10.65 25.69 -0.83
N ARG A 38 -11.85 25.82 -1.41
CA ARG A 38 -13.05 25.11 -0.93
C ARG A 38 -12.88 23.60 -1.06
N LEU A 39 -12.40 23.13 -2.22
CA LEU A 39 -12.17 21.71 -2.49
C LEU A 39 -11.18 21.12 -1.48
N HIS A 40 -10.00 21.73 -1.33
CA HIS A 40 -8.99 21.29 -0.36
C HIS A 40 -9.52 21.29 1.08
N PHE A 41 -10.32 22.29 1.46
CA PHE A 41 -10.90 22.37 2.80
C PHE A 41 -11.93 21.27 3.05
N TYR A 42 -12.96 21.14 2.20
CA TYR A 42 -14.04 20.17 2.42
C TYR A 42 -13.56 18.73 2.24
N ALA A 43 -12.74 18.47 1.21
CA ALA A 43 -12.11 17.15 1.06
C ALA A 43 -11.14 16.87 2.22
N GLY A 44 -10.40 17.87 2.70
CA GLY A 44 -9.56 17.73 3.89
C GLY A 44 -10.35 17.38 5.15
N VAL A 45 -11.50 18.01 5.37
CA VAL A 45 -12.40 17.69 6.50
C VAL A 45 -12.97 16.28 6.38
N LEU A 46 -13.28 15.84 5.16
CA LEU A 46 -13.77 14.49 4.90
C LEU A 46 -12.69 13.42 5.10
N VAL A 47 -11.45 13.68 4.66
CA VAL A 47 -10.36 12.69 4.61
C VAL A 47 -9.52 12.66 5.90
N ALA A 48 -9.37 13.80 6.60
CA ALA A 48 -8.50 13.90 7.77
C ALA A 48 -8.85 12.95 8.93
N PRO A 49 -10.13 12.70 9.27
CA PRO A 49 -10.48 11.74 10.32
C PRO A 49 -9.98 10.32 10.00
N PHE A 50 -10.18 9.87 8.75
CA PHE A 50 -9.66 8.59 8.29
C PHE A 50 -8.13 8.55 8.37
N LEU A 51 -7.43 9.58 7.86
CA LEU A 51 -5.96 9.62 7.93
C LEU A 51 -5.43 9.57 9.37
N LEU A 52 -6.14 10.16 10.33
CA LEU A 52 -5.77 10.10 11.73
C LEU A 52 -5.86 8.66 12.25
N VAL A 53 -6.98 7.98 11.99
CA VAL A 53 -7.15 6.58 12.41
C VAL A 53 -6.16 5.68 11.69
N ALA A 54 -6.03 5.80 10.37
CA ALA A 54 -5.10 5.03 9.56
C ALA A 54 -3.63 5.23 10.00
N ALA A 55 -3.22 6.46 10.34
CA ALA A 55 -1.87 6.70 10.85
C ALA A 55 -1.66 6.04 12.23
N ALA A 56 -2.65 6.11 13.12
CA ALA A 56 -2.58 5.49 14.43
C ALA A 56 -2.59 3.96 14.35
N SER A 57 -3.50 3.37 13.59
CA SER A 57 -3.58 1.93 13.38
C SER A 57 -2.39 1.40 12.59
N GLY A 58 -1.85 2.15 11.63
CA GLY A 58 -0.63 1.79 10.91
C GLY A 58 0.60 1.76 11.81
N MET A 59 0.72 2.72 12.74
CA MET A 59 1.76 2.67 13.78
C MET A 59 1.58 1.47 14.70
N LEU A 60 0.35 1.17 15.10
CA LEU A 60 0.05 0.02 15.95
C LEU A 60 0.32 -1.30 15.21
N TYR A 61 0.02 -1.37 13.91
CA TYR A 61 0.31 -2.51 13.05
C TYR A 61 1.81 -2.77 12.94
N ALA A 62 2.63 -1.73 12.83
CA ALA A 62 4.08 -1.87 12.83
C ALA A 62 4.63 -2.49 14.14
N LEU A 63 3.90 -2.34 15.25
CA LEU A 63 4.22 -2.91 16.55
C LEU A 63 3.50 -4.25 16.84
N SER A 64 2.63 -4.68 15.93
CA SER A 64 1.74 -5.83 16.16
C SER A 64 2.50 -7.13 16.36
N PHE A 65 3.59 -7.37 15.62
CA PHE A 65 4.44 -8.55 15.81
C PHE A 65 5.00 -8.65 17.24
N GLN A 66 5.41 -7.53 17.81
CA GLN A 66 5.94 -7.50 19.18
C GLN A 66 4.81 -7.67 20.20
N LEU A 67 3.65 -7.07 19.95
CA LEU A 67 2.46 -7.24 20.77
C LEU A 67 2.00 -8.70 20.80
N GLU A 68 1.89 -9.35 19.65
CA GLU A 68 1.46 -10.75 19.54
C GLU A 68 2.39 -11.70 20.29
N ARG A 69 3.71 -11.46 20.27
CA ARG A 69 4.68 -12.26 21.04
C ARG A 69 4.50 -12.18 22.55
N VAL A 70 3.91 -11.10 23.04
CA VAL A 70 3.64 -10.90 24.47
C VAL A 70 2.24 -11.42 24.82
N VAL A 71 1.24 -11.07 24.01
CA VAL A 71 -0.16 -11.43 24.23
C VAL A 71 -0.37 -12.94 24.09
N TYR A 72 0.30 -13.57 23.11
CA TYR A 72 0.19 -14.99 22.79
C TYR A 72 1.47 -15.75 23.17
N ALA A 73 2.14 -15.34 24.25
CA ALA A 73 3.40 -15.95 24.64
C ALA A 73 3.25 -17.44 24.97
N ASP A 74 2.11 -17.84 25.55
CA ASP A 74 1.83 -19.21 25.99
C ASP A 74 1.56 -20.16 24.82
N GLU A 75 0.95 -19.65 23.74
CA GLU A 75 0.73 -20.40 22.49
C GLU A 75 1.98 -20.40 21.62
N LEU A 76 2.75 -19.31 21.60
CA LEU A 76 3.90 -19.17 20.70
C LEU A 76 5.17 -19.83 21.22
N ARG A 77 5.29 -20.02 22.54
CA ARG A 77 6.50 -20.50 23.18
C ARG A 77 6.25 -21.64 24.14
N VAL A 78 7.24 -22.51 24.21
CA VAL A 78 7.33 -23.61 25.16
C VAL A 78 8.74 -23.65 25.76
N PRO A 79 8.89 -24.18 26.99
CA PRO A 79 10.20 -24.53 27.50
C PRO A 79 10.91 -25.47 26.52
N VAL A 80 12.19 -25.22 26.25
CA VAL A 80 13.00 -26.14 25.44
C VAL A 80 13.13 -27.45 26.22
N GLY A 81 12.61 -28.53 25.65
CA GLY A 81 12.69 -29.85 26.26
C GLY A 81 14.11 -30.41 26.25
N ASP A 82 14.40 -31.32 27.18
CA ASP A 82 15.69 -32.02 27.28
C ASP A 82 15.91 -33.07 26.18
N GLY A 83 14.89 -33.33 25.35
CA GLY A 83 14.88 -34.32 24.27
C GLY A 83 14.89 -33.71 22.86
N LEU A 84 15.07 -34.57 21.84
CA LEU A 84 14.87 -34.18 20.44
C LEU A 84 13.39 -33.86 20.18
N GLU A 85 13.13 -32.91 19.29
CA GLU A 85 11.77 -32.63 18.81
C GLU A 85 11.12 -33.92 18.26
N LEU A 86 9.86 -34.13 18.61
CA LEU A 86 9.07 -35.24 18.11
C LEU A 86 8.90 -35.13 16.59
N PRO A 87 8.71 -36.25 15.87
CA PRO A 87 8.44 -36.22 14.44
C PRO A 87 7.25 -35.32 14.12
N LEU A 88 7.34 -34.55 13.02
CA LEU A 88 6.28 -33.63 12.61
C LEU A 88 4.91 -34.32 12.46
N SER A 89 4.91 -35.61 12.07
CA SER A 89 3.70 -36.43 12.00
C SER A 89 3.00 -36.60 13.35
N ALA A 90 3.74 -36.72 14.45
CA ALA A 90 3.16 -36.81 15.80
C ALA A 90 2.55 -35.46 16.22
N GLN A 91 3.21 -34.36 15.90
CA GLN A 91 2.72 -33.02 16.19
C GLN A 91 1.44 -32.71 15.38
N VAL A 92 1.41 -33.09 14.11
CA VAL A 92 0.22 -32.97 13.24
C VAL A 92 -0.91 -33.86 13.74
N ALA A 93 -0.62 -35.09 14.17
CA ALA A 93 -1.62 -35.99 14.73
C ALA A 93 -2.31 -35.38 15.96
N ALA A 94 -1.54 -34.80 16.88
CA ALA A 94 -2.09 -34.12 18.06
C ALA A 94 -3.02 -32.95 17.69
N ALA A 95 -2.65 -32.14 16.70
CA ALA A 95 -3.52 -31.07 16.21
C ALA A 95 -4.84 -31.59 15.60
N ARG A 96 -4.78 -32.68 14.81
CA ARG A 96 -5.98 -33.30 14.23
C ARG A 96 -6.87 -33.97 15.26
N GLU A 97 -6.29 -34.52 16.33
CA GLU A 97 -7.05 -35.10 17.44
C GLU A 97 -7.83 -34.02 18.20
N ALA A 98 -7.20 -32.87 18.45
CA ALA A 98 -7.84 -31.74 19.12
C ALA A 98 -8.91 -31.05 18.26
N TYR A 99 -8.70 -30.98 16.94
CA TYR A 99 -9.59 -30.30 15.99
C TYR A 99 -9.89 -31.19 14.76
N PRO A 100 -10.74 -32.23 14.91
CA PRO A 100 -10.95 -33.24 13.88
C PRO A 100 -11.72 -32.75 12.66
N ASP A 101 -12.54 -31.71 12.81
CA ASP A 101 -13.39 -31.17 11.74
C ASP A 101 -12.63 -30.27 10.75
N GLY A 102 -11.41 -29.83 11.10
CA GLY A 102 -10.59 -28.96 10.28
C GLY A 102 -9.78 -29.72 9.21
N THR A 103 -9.68 -29.14 8.01
CA THR A 103 -8.81 -29.66 6.95
C THR A 103 -7.45 -28.98 7.01
N ILE A 104 -6.36 -29.75 7.05
CA ILE A 104 -5.00 -29.18 7.05
C ILE A 104 -4.77 -28.42 5.76
N SER A 105 -4.54 -27.12 5.87
CA SER A 105 -4.21 -26.23 4.75
C SER A 105 -2.71 -25.96 4.66
N ALA A 106 -2.02 -25.92 5.79
CA ALA A 106 -0.57 -25.73 5.85
C ALA A 106 0.01 -26.18 7.20
N ILE A 107 1.30 -26.48 7.22
CA ILE A 107 2.05 -26.76 8.44
C ILE A 107 3.26 -25.84 8.46
N ARG A 108 3.49 -25.18 9.59
CA ARG A 108 4.70 -24.37 9.85
C ARG A 108 5.45 -24.98 11.03
N PRO A 109 6.49 -25.79 10.77
CA PRO A 109 7.33 -26.34 11.83
C PRO A 109 7.90 -25.23 12.72
N SER A 110 8.27 -25.60 13.94
CA SER A 110 8.98 -24.69 14.86
C SER A 110 10.19 -24.05 14.16
N PRO A 111 10.25 -22.70 14.06
CA PRO A 111 11.34 -22.03 13.37
C PRO A 111 12.62 -21.91 14.22
N GLU A 112 12.50 -22.04 15.54
CA GLU A 112 13.60 -21.91 16.50
C GLU A 112 13.31 -22.72 17.77
N ALA A 113 14.35 -23.10 18.50
CA ALA A 113 14.18 -23.84 19.76
C ALA A 113 13.25 -23.08 20.73
N GLY A 114 12.27 -23.80 21.28
CA GLY A 114 11.27 -23.22 22.20
C GLY A 114 10.11 -22.49 21.52
N ALA A 115 10.02 -22.49 20.19
CA ALA A 115 8.81 -22.12 19.48
C ALA A 115 7.90 -23.35 19.24
N THR A 116 6.61 -23.12 19.10
CA THR A 116 5.64 -24.17 18.75
C THR A 116 5.54 -24.39 17.25
N THR A 117 5.22 -25.60 16.84
CA THR A 117 4.73 -25.88 15.48
C THR A 117 3.31 -25.37 15.31
N ARG A 118 3.00 -24.78 14.16
CA ARG A 118 1.64 -24.36 13.80
C ARG A 118 1.06 -25.29 12.76
N VAL A 119 -0.09 -25.89 13.06
CA VAL A 119 -0.90 -26.66 12.11
C VAL A 119 -2.10 -25.81 11.75
N LEU A 120 -2.20 -25.42 10.48
CA LEU A 120 -3.25 -24.54 9.97
C LEU A 120 -4.39 -25.38 9.43
N LEU A 121 -5.59 -25.12 9.96
CA LEU A 121 -6.81 -25.83 9.61
C LEU A 121 -7.79 -24.87 8.94
N ALA A 122 -8.21 -25.20 7.72
CA ALA A 122 -9.29 -24.53 7.00
C ALA A 122 -10.64 -25.21 7.26
N GLY A 123 -11.73 -24.47 7.10
CA GLY A 123 -13.10 -24.99 7.26
C GLY A 123 -13.44 -25.46 8.68
N THR A 124 -12.72 -24.96 9.69
CA THR A 124 -13.01 -25.33 11.09
C THR A 124 -14.28 -24.61 11.56
N PRO A 125 -15.25 -25.31 12.19
CA PRO A 125 -16.48 -24.67 12.67
C PRO A 125 -16.22 -23.46 13.55
N GLY A 126 -16.87 -22.33 13.25
CA GLY A 126 -16.73 -21.09 14.01
C GLY A 126 -15.56 -20.19 13.59
N VAL A 127 -14.81 -20.58 12.56
CA VAL A 127 -13.77 -19.74 11.92
C VAL A 127 -14.28 -19.27 10.57
N ASP A 128 -14.12 -17.98 10.27
CA ASP A 128 -14.53 -17.39 8.99
C ASP A 128 -13.77 -18.04 7.81
N ASP A 129 -14.43 -18.14 6.64
CA ASP A 129 -13.88 -18.80 5.44
C ASP A 129 -12.59 -18.15 4.91
N ASP A 130 -12.36 -16.86 5.21
CA ASP A 130 -11.15 -16.13 4.83
C ASP A 130 -10.02 -16.25 5.86
N LYS A 131 -10.22 -17.07 6.90
CA LYS A 131 -9.26 -17.34 7.96
C LYS A 131 -8.99 -18.84 8.08
N THR A 132 -7.94 -19.15 8.82
CA THR A 132 -7.57 -20.52 9.19
C THR A 132 -7.40 -20.59 10.70
N LEU A 133 -7.69 -21.74 11.31
CA LEU A 133 -7.34 -21.97 12.70
C LEU A 133 -5.87 -22.42 12.78
N ALA A 134 -5.02 -21.63 13.41
CA ALA A 134 -3.65 -22.03 13.73
C ALA A 134 -3.63 -22.76 15.07
N VAL A 135 -3.43 -24.07 15.04
CA VAL A 135 -3.24 -24.90 16.24
C VAL A 135 -1.76 -24.92 16.58
N PHE A 136 -1.41 -24.48 17.79
CA PHE A 136 -0.04 -24.39 18.28
C PHE A 136 0.29 -25.65 19.08
N VAL A 137 1.30 -26.39 18.63
CA VAL A 137 1.70 -27.68 19.21
C VAL A 137 3.12 -27.58 19.72
N ASP A 138 3.33 -28.02 20.95
CA ASP A 138 4.66 -28.18 21.54
C ASP A 138 5.43 -29.27 20.78
N PRO A 139 6.57 -28.94 20.13
CA PRO A 139 7.33 -29.91 19.37
C PRO A 139 8.01 -30.99 20.23
N TYR A 140 8.17 -30.77 21.54
CA TYR A 140 8.83 -31.72 22.45
C TYR A 140 7.85 -32.70 23.11
N THR A 141 6.60 -32.28 23.31
CA THR A 141 5.60 -33.07 24.06
C THR A 141 4.36 -33.45 23.25
N ALA A 142 4.16 -32.86 22.06
CA ALA A 142 2.94 -32.91 21.27
C ALA A 142 1.69 -32.34 21.99
N GLU A 143 1.88 -31.59 23.08
CA GLU A 143 0.79 -30.88 23.76
C GLU A 143 0.25 -29.72 22.90
N VAL A 144 -1.07 -29.63 22.78
CA VAL A 144 -1.72 -28.47 22.13
C VAL A 144 -1.72 -27.30 23.12
N ARG A 145 -0.96 -26.27 22.78
CA ARG A 145 -0.77 -25.05 23.60
C ARG A 145 -1.93 -24.06 23.45
N GLY A 146 -2.61 -24.12 22.32
CA GLY A 146 -3.78 -23.30 22.03
C GLY A 146 -4.13 -23.31 20.55
N ALA A 147 -5.21 -22.63 20.20
CA ALA A 147 -5.58 -22.40 18.81
C ALA A 147 -6.09 -20.97 18.62
N LEU A 148 -5.57 -20.29 17.60
CA LEU A 148 -5.91 -18.89 17.30
C LEU A 148 -6.30 -18.77 15.83
N GLU A 149 -7.29 -17.93 15.55
CA GLU A 149 -7.58 -17.54 14.17
C GLU A 149 -6.37 -16.85 13.54
N GLN A 150 -6.09 -17.21 12.30
CA GLN A 150 -5.00 -16.66 11.52
C GLN A 150 -5.51 -16.16 10.18
N TYR A 151 -5.23 -14.89 9.89
CA TYR A 151 -5.57 -14.24 8.63
C TYR A 151 -4.36 -14.09 7.70
N GLY A 152 -4.58 -14.35 6.41
CA GLY A 152 -3.62 -14.12 5.34
C GLY A 152 -2.36 -15.00 5.37
N SER A 153 -1.56 -14.89 4.32
CA SER A 153 -0.31 -15.67 4.16
C SER A 153 0.81 -15.25 5.12
N THR A 154 0.75 -14.03 5.64
CA THR A 154 1.72 -13.49 6.63
C THR A 154 1.52 -14.08 8.03
N GLY A 155 0.41 -14.79 8.25
CA GLY A 155 0.08 -15.43 9.51
C GLY A 155 -0.27 -14.45 10.61
N ALA A 156 -1.19 -13.52 10.34
CA ALA A 156 -1.65 -12.53 11.31
C ALA A 156 -2.54 -13.21 12.37
N LEU A 157 -2.15 -13.09 13.64
CA LEU A 157 -2.95 -13.60 14.77
C LEU A 157 -4.02 -12.55 15.13
N PRO A 158 -4.95 -12.86 16.06
CA PRO A 158 -6.17 -12.06 16.19
C PRO A 158 -5.92 -10.58 16.52
N VAL A 159 -4.90 -10.24 17.33
CA VAL A 159 -4.53 -8.83 17.59
C VAL A 159 -4.12 -8.12 16.30
N ARG A 160 -3.24 -8.70 15.48
CA ARG A 160 -2.79 -8.04 14.24
C ARG A 160 -3.91 -7.97 13.21
N THR A 161 -4.71 -9.02 13.09
CA THR A 161 -5.88 -9.06 12.21
C THR A 161 -6.88 -7.95 12.59
N TRP A 162 -7.17 -7.80 13.88
CA TRP A 162 -8.05 -6.73 14.36
C TRP A 162 -7.51 -5.33 14.01
N ILE A 163 -6.19 -5.11 14.16
CA ILE A 163 -5.56 -3.83 13.80
C ILE A 163 -5.60 -3.59 12.29
N ASP A 164 -5.36 -4.63 11.48
CA ASP A 164 -5.45 -4.58 10.02
C ASP A 164 -6.84 -4.17 9.54
N GLU A 165 -7.87 -4.82 10.08
CA GLU A 165 -9.27 -4.52 9.75
C GLU A 165 -9.64 -3.08 10.14
N LEU A 166 -9.22 -2.61 11.31
CA LEU A 166 -9.39 -1.21 11.72
C LEU A 166 -8.71 -0.26 10.72
N HIS A 167 -7.51 -0.60 10.25
CA HIS A 167 -6.77 0.21 9.28
C HIS A 167 -7.44 0.23 7.90
N ARG A 168 -7.96 -0.91 7.44
CA ARG A 168 -8.50 -1.06 6.09
C ARG A 168 -9.93 -0.54 5.95
N ASP A 169 -10.76 -0.72 6.98
CA ASP A 169 -12.20 -0.42 6.91
C ASP A 169 -12.83 0.10 8.22
N LEU A 170 -12.02 0.49 9.21
CA LEU A 170 -12.52 1.03 10.49
C LEU A 170 -13.43 0.08 11.28
N HIS A 171 -13.40 -1.23 10.99
CA HIS A 171 -14.39 -2.22 11.48
C HIS A 171 -15.84 -1.90 11.10
N LEU A 172 -16.04 -1.14 10.02
CA LEU A 172 -17.36 -0.83 9.49
C LEU A 172 -17.72 -1.74 8.30
N GLY A 173 -16.87 -2.69 7.93
CA GLY A 173 -17.10 -3.60 6.81
C GLY A 173 -17.14 -2.86 5.47
N ALA A 174 -18.12 -3.17 4.62
CA ALA A 174 -18.22 -2.60 3.27
C ALA A 174 -18.31 -1.06 3.24
N PRO A 175 -19.14 -0.37 4.06
CA PRO A 175 -19.12 1.10 4.14
C PRO A 175 -17.75 1.68 4.49
N GLY A 176 -17.05 1.07 5.44
CA GLY A 176 -15.72 1.51 5.86
C GLY A 176 -14.67 1.36 4.78
N ARG A 177 -14.74 0.26 4.02
CA ARG A 177 -13.90 0.00 2.85
C ARG A 177 -14.10 1.02 1.73
N LEU A 178 -15.35 1.38 1.46
CA LEU A 178 -15.65 2.45 0.49
C LEU A 178 -15.12 3.81 0.96
N TYR A 179 -15.25 4.09 2.26
CA TYR A 179 -14.74 5.32 2.84
C TYR A 179 -13.21 5.39 2.83
N SER A 180 -12.51 4.29 3.15
CA SER A 180 -11.05 4.23 3.10
C SER A 180 -10.53 4.38 1.68
N GLU A 181 -11.18 3.75 0.69
CA GLU A 181 -10.83 3.89 -0.72
C GLU A 181 -11.11 5.31 -1.25
N LEU A 182 -12.24 5.92 -0.86
CA LEU A 182 -12.52 7.32 -1.15
C LEU A 182 -11.45 8.23 -0.54
N ALA A 183 -11.08 8.01 0.71
CA ALA A 183 -10.07 8.79 1.40
C ALA A 183 -8.68 8.65 0.75
N ALA A 184 -8.31 7.41 0.37
CA ALA A 184 -7.09 7.12 -0.35
C ALA A 184 -7.07 7.84 -1.70
N SER A 185 -8.09 7.68 -2.55
CA SER A 185 -8.16 8.30 -3.88
C SER A 185 -8.14 9.83 -3.83
N TRP A 186 -8.80 10.43 -2.84
CA TRP A 186 -8.80 11.89 -2.66
C TRP A 186 -7.54 12.46 -2.04
N LEU A 187 -6.67 11.63 -1.46
CA LEU A 187 -5.45 12.11 -0.81
C LEU A 187 -4.53 12.88 -1.77
N TRP A 188 -4.43 12.47 -3.03
CA TRP A 188 -3.65 13.21 -4.04
C TRP A 188 -4.30 14.54 -4.40
N VAL A 189 -5.63 14.59 -4.48
CA VAL A 189 -6.38 15.83 -4.78
C VAL A 189 -6.19 16.84 -3.64
N VAL A 190 -6.31 16.40 -2.40
CA VAL A 190 -6.08 17.24 -1.21
C VAL A 190 -4.63 17.69 -1.15
N THR A 191 -3.67 16.78 -1.34
CA THR A 191 -2.23 17.07 -1.28
C THR A 191 -1.80 18.03 -2.40
N GLY A 192 -2.20 17.76 -3.64
CA GLY A 192 -1.93 18.60 -4.80
C GLY A 192 -2.60 19.97 -4.70
N GLY A 193 -3.87 20.02 -4.29
CA GLY A 193 -4.57 21.28 -4.00
C GLY A 193 -3.86 22.09 -2.92
N GLY A 194 -3.40 21.44 -1.85
CA GLY A 194 -2.63 22.05 -0.77
C GLY A 194 -1.30 22.62 -1.25
N LEU A 195 -0.57 21.88 -2.10
CA LEU A 195 0.69 22.31 -2.69
C LEU A 195 0.52 23.52 -3.61
N LEU A 196 -0.52 23.53 -4.46
CA LEU A 196 -0.85 24.67 -5.32
C LEU A 196 -1.19 25.92 -4.48
N LEU A 197 -2.01 25.75 -3.43
CA LEU A 197 -2.36 26.84 -2.51
C LEU A 197 -1.13 27.36 -1.76
N TRP A 198 -0.25 26.47 -1.30
CA TRP A 198 0.99 26.84 -0.64
C TRP A 198 1.91 27.61 -1.57
N LEU A 199 2.10 27.13 -2.80
CA LEU A 199 2.99 27.73 -3.80
C LEU A 199 2.49 29.12 -4.23
N SER A 200 1.19 29.27 -4.47
CA SER A 200 0.58 30.57 -4.76
C SER A 200 0.76 31.56 -3.60
N ARG A 201 0.59 31.09 -2.36
CA ARG A 201 0.76 31.90 -1.15
C ARG A 201 2.22 32.28 -0.91
N TRP A 202 3.16 31.37 -1.16
CA TRP A 202 4.59 31.60 -1.02
C TRP A 202 5.09 32.66 -2.01
N ARG A 203 4.73 32.53 -3.31
CA ARG A 203 5.06 33.53 -4.34
C ARG A 203 4.53 34.91 -4.00
N ALA A 204 3.25 34.98 -3.58
CA ALA A 204 2.61 36.24 -3.21
C ALA A 204 3.26 36.92 -1.99
N ARG A 205 3.67 36.15 -0.98
CA ARG A 205 4.40 36.70 0.19
C ARG A 205 5.80 37.17 -0.17
N ARG A 206 6.51 36.41 -1.01
CA ARG A 206 7.86 36.76 -1.48
C ARG A 206 7.85 38.06 -2.27
N ALA A 207 6.86 38.23 -3.15
CA ALA A 207 6.67 39.48 -3.90
C ALA A 207 6.36 40.70 -3.02
N ARG A 208 5.73 40.49 -1.85
CA ARG A 208 5.34 41.57 -0.92
C ARG A 208 6.30 41.76 0.27
N GLY A 209 7.40 41.00 0.34
CA GLY A 209 8.32 41.06 1.48
C GLY A 209 7.67 40.73 2.83
N GLU A 210 6.55 39.99 2.85
CA GLU A 210 5.78 39.74 4.07
C GLU A 210 6.54 38.83 5.04
N LYS A 211 6.75 39.30 6.27
CA LYS A 211 7.31 38.49 7.37
C LYS A 211 6.34 37.38 7.80
N ARG A 212 6.88 36.31 8.40
CA ARG A 212 6.07 35.20 8.93
C ARG A 212 5.18 35.71 10.09
N PRO A 213 3.89 35.34 10.13
CA PRO A 213 2.98 35.77 11.19
C PRO A 213 3.37 35.14 12.54
N ALA A 214 3.38 35.95 13.61
CA ALA A 214 3.83 35.53 14.94
C ALA A 214 2.81 34.69 15.72
N SER A 215 1.49 34.90 15.51
CA SER A 215 0.42 34.22 16.27
C SER A 215 -0.88 34.05 15.47
N GLY A 216 -1.86 33.36 16.07
CA GLY A 216 -3.22 33.20 15.55
C GLY A 216 -3.37 32.27 14.34
N ARG A 217 -4.55 32.31 13.71
CA ARG A 217 -4.93 31.48 12.54
C ARG A 217 -3.89 31.49 11.42
N ARG A 218 -3.28 32.65 11.17
CA ARG A 218 -2.25 32.80 10.12
C ARG A 218 -0.98 32.00 10.40
N ARG A 219 -0.61 31.81 11.68
CA ARG A 219 0.51 30.95 12.10
C ARG A 219 0.16 29.48 11.92
N THR A 220 -1.01 29.04 12.38
CA THR A 220 -1.47 27.65 12.23
C THR A 220 -1.55 27.25 10.76
N MET A 221 -2.14 28.08 9.90
CA MET A 221 -2.16 27.86 8.44
C MET A 221 -0.75 27.84 7.83
N GLY A 222 0.18 28.63 8.38
CA GLY A 222 1.59 28.60 7.97
C GLY A 222 2.29 27.29 8.35
N ARG A 223 2.01 26.77 9.54
CA ARG A 223 2.49 25.46 10.01
C ARG A 223 1.91 24.32 9.19
N HIS A 224 0.59 24.28 9.02
CA HIS A 224 -0.10 23.31 8.17
C HIS A 224 0.48 23.30 6.75
N GLY A 225 0.68 24.49 6.15
CA GLY A 225 1.28 24.58 4.82
C GLY A 225 2.74 24.12 4.77
N THR A 226 3.54 24.39 5.80
CA THR A 226 4.95 23.93 5.85
C THR A 226 5.01 22.42 6.05
N LEU A 227 4.30 21.90 7.05
CA LEU A 227 4.19 20.47 7.34
C LEU A 227 3.66 19.71 6.14
N GLY A 228 2.57 20.18 5.54
CA GLY A 228 1.95 19.58 4.36
C GLY A 228 2.90 19.45 3.19
N VAL A 229 3.72 20.48 2.91
CA VAL A 229 4.75 20.39 1.86
C VAL A 229 5.89 19.45 2.23
N THR A 230 6.33 19.47 3.50
CA THR A 230 7.37 18.56 3.98
C THR A 230 6.98 17.09 3.79
N VAL A 231 5.71 16.73 4.02
CA VAL A 231 5.24 15.35 3.90
C VAL A 231 4.55 15.03 2.57
N ALA A 232 4.42 16.00 1.65
CA ALA A 232 3.64 15.83 0.41
C ALA A 232 4.12 14.66 -0.44
N ALA A 233 5.45 14.49 -0.59
CA ALA A 233 6.02 13.37 -1.33
C ALA A 233 5.61 12.03 -0.71
N GLY A 234 5.65 11.93 0.63
CA GLY A 234 5.18 10.75 1.37
C GLY A 234 3.68 10.51 1.22
N LEU A 235 2.85 11.56 1.22
CA LEU A 235 1.40 11.43 1.02
C LEU A 235 1.04 10.98 -0.40
N PHE A 236 1.74 11.47 -1.42
CA PHE A 236 1.57 10.97 -2.79
C PHE A 236 1.98 9.50 -2.90
N PHE A 237 3.14 9.14 -2.35
CA PHE A 237 3.59 7.74 -2.32
C PHE A 237 2.57 6.85 -1.60
N LEU A 238 2.16 7.24 -0.39
CA LEU A 238 1.23 6.47 0.44
C LEU A 238 -0.12 6.25 -0.25
N SER A 239 -0.63 7.24 -0.96
CA SER A 239 -1.87 7.05 -1.70
C SER A 239 -1.68 6.26 -2.99
N ALA A 240 -0.53 6.37 -3.67
CA ALA A 240 -0.20 5.48 -4.78
C ALA A 240 -0.24 4.03 -4.35
N THR A 241 0.49 3.71 -3.29
CA THR A 241 0.55 2.36 -2.75
C THR A 241 -0.82 1.95 -2.22
N GLY A 242 -1.50 2.79 -1.44
CA GLY A 242 -2.81 2.46 -0.86
C GLY A 242 -3.87 2.10 -1.91
N LEU A 243 -3.88 2.80 -3.05
CA LEU A 243 -4.80 2.49 -4.16
C LEU A 243 -4.49 1.15 -4.83
N THR A 244 -3.23 0.69 -4.86
CA THR A 244 -2.92 -0.64 -5.42
C THR A 244 -3.48 -1.79 -4.58
N TRP A 245 -3.80 -1.55 -3.31
CA TRP A 245 -4.38 -2.54 -2.39
C TRP A 245 -5.89 -2.33 -2.15
N SER A 246 -6.52 -1.34 -2.78
CA SER A 246 -7.96 -1.09 -2.61
C SER A 246 -8.79 -2.01 -3.50
N THR A 247 -10.08 -2.14 -3.19
CA THR A 247 -10.95 -3.12 -3.85
C THR A 247 -11.21 -2.77 -5.31
N TYR A 248 -11.51 -1.50 -5.62
CA TYR A 248 -11.77 -1.11 -7.01
C TYR A 248 -10.52 -0.62 -7.73
N ALA A 249 -9.74 0.28 -7.13
CA ALA A 249 -8.51 0.76 -7.77
C ALA A 249 -7.45 -0.34 -7.88
N GLY A 250 -7.35 -1.24 -6.90
CA GLY A 250 -6.46 -2.42 -6.97
C GLY A 250 -6.87 -3.39 -8.07
N ALA A 251 -8.17 -3.64 -8.29
CA ALA A 251 -8.64 -4.47 -9.38
C ALA A 251 -8.21 -3.92 -10.76
N ASN A 252 -8.31 -2.60 -10.96
CA ASN A 252 -7.84 -1.94 -12.19
C ASN A 252 -6.31 -2.08 -12.36
N VAL A 253 -5.54 -1.99 -11.27
CA VAL A 253 -4.08 -2.18 -11.30
C VAL A 253 -3.71 -3.63 -11.64
N THR A 254 -4.45 -4.60 -11.10
CA THR A 254 -4.27 -6.02 -11.44
C THR A 254 -4.55 -6.26 -12.92
N GLU A 255 -5.67 -5.76 -13.45
CA GLU A 255 -6.01 -5.85 -14.88
C GLU A 255 -4.92 -5.25 -15.78
N LEU A 256 -4.40 -4.07 -15.40
CA LEU A 256 -3.28 -3.45 -16.10
C LEU A 256 -2.02 -4.33 -16.08
N ARG A 257 -1.67 -4.93 -14.93
CA ARG A 257 -0.51 -5.84 -14.84
C ARG A 257 -0.67 -7.09 -15.69
N THR A 258 -1.86 -7.69 -15.68
CA THR A 258 -2.19 -8.84 -16.53
C THR A 258 -2.07 -8.48 -18.01
N SER A 259 -2.57 -7.30 -18.42
CA SER A 259 -2.46 -6.84 -19.81
C SER A 259 -1.01 -6.58 -20.26
N LEU A 260 -0.12 -6.28 -19.32
CA LEU A 260 1.31 -6.05 -19.55
C LEU A 260 2.16 -7.32 -19.41
N GLY A 261 1.55 -8.48 -19.14
CA GLY A 261 2.27 -9.75 -18.95
C GLY A 261 3.17 -9.78 -17.72
N GLN A 262 2.88 -8.96 -16.70
CA GLN A 262 3.66 -8.84 -15.47
C GLN A 262 3.09 -9.72 -14.35
N GLU A 263 2.66 -10.94 -14.68
CA GLU A 263 2.21 -11.91 -13.68
C GLU A 263 3.39 -12.70 -13.11
N THR A 264 3.28 -13.11 -11.85
CA THR A 264 4.29 -13.97 -11.24
C THR A 264 4.10 -15.39 -11.78
N PRO A 265 5.13 -16.03 -12.35
CA PRO A 265 5.02 -17.42 -12.81
C PRO A 265 4.61 -18.33 -11.66
N ASP A 266 3.57 -19.13 -11.88
CA ASP A 266 3.18 -20.18 -10.94
C ASP A 266 3.99 -21.46 -11.20
N VAL A 267 4.36 -22.18 -10.14
CA VAL A 267 5.13 -23.42 -10.25
C VAL A 267 4.14 -24.57 -10.05
N SER A 268 3.90 -25.35 -11.10
CA SER A 268 3.02 -26.52 -11.00
C SER A 268 3.60 -27.55 -10.02
N PRO A 269 2.82 -28.07 -9.06
CA PRO A 269 3.27 -29.06 -8.09
C PRO A 269 3.36 -30.48 -8.66
N THR A 270 3.23 -30.64 -9.98
CA THR A 270 3.44 -31.92 -10.66
C THR A 270 4.93 -32.18 -10.76
N VAL A 271 5.43 -33.01 -9.85
CA VAL A 271 6.66 -33.75 -10.11
C VAL A 271 6.31 -34.74 -11.22
N ASP A 272 6.73 -34.46 -12.45
CA ASP A 272 6.68 -35.45 -13.51
C ASP A 272 7.63 -36.58 -13.12
N ASP A 273 7.09 -37.74 -12.74
CA ASP A 273 7.81 -38.99 -12.48
C ASP A 273 8.41 -39.61 -13.77
N THR A 274 8.80 -38.79 -14.75
CA THR A 274 9.45 -39.23 -16.00
C THR A 274 10.91 -38.80 -16.04
N ALA A 275 11.65 -39.23 -15.02
CA ALA A 275 13.10 -39.34 -15.09
C ALA A 275 13.53 -40.79 -14.81
N GLU A 276 12.82 -41.76 -15.39
CA GLU A 276 13.37 -43.08 -15.69
C GLU A 276 13.33 -43.28 -17.21
N ASP A 277 14.47 -43.69 -17.76
CA ASP A 277 14.75 -44.01 -19.18
C ASP A 277 14.91 -42.87 -20.19
N ALA A 278 16.08 -42.22 -20.15
CA ALA A 278 16.77 -41.79 -21.37
C ALA A 278 18.30 -41.80 -21.21
N SER A 279 18.88 -42.99 -20.99
CA SER A 279 20.29 -43.22 -21.32
C SER A 279 20.39 -43.90 -22.69
N ALA A 280 20.70 -43.14 -23.75
CA ALA A 280 21.27 -43.68 -24.98
C ALA A 280 21.82 -42.54 -25.86
N GLY A 281 23.14 -42.52 -26.07
CA GLY A 281 23.75 -41.91 -27.25
C GLY A 281 24.55 -40.63 -27.02
N HIS A 282 25.68 -40.72 -26.31
CA HIS A 282 26.79 -39.80 -26.59
C HIS A 282 27.78 -40.53 -27.51
N GLU A 283 27.66 -40.26 -28.81
CA GLU A 283 28.54 -40.76 -29.85
C GLU A 283 29.97 -40.27 -29.61
N GLY A 284 30.89 -41.22 -29.62
CA GLY A 284 32.32 -40.99 -29.43
C GLY A 284 32.95 -40.19 -30.57
N HIS A 285 33.82 -39.27 -30.18
CA HIS A 285 34.75 -38.57 -31.05
C HIS A 285 35.75 -39.57 -31.68
N PRO A 286 36.04 -39.50 -33.00
CA PRO A 286 37.09 -40.30 -33.60
C PRO A 286 38.48 -39.70 -33.30
N ASP A 287 39.33 -40.48 -32.65
CA ASP A 287 40.76 -40.22 -32.52
C ASP A 287 41.46 -40.50 -33.87
N GLY A 288 41.96 -39.44 -34.49
CA GLY A 288 42.85 -39.50 -35.65
C GLY A 288 44.28 -39.81 -35.19
N ALA A 289 44.78 -40.97 -35.59
CA ALA A 289 46.17 -41.39 -35.42
C ALA A 289 47.12 -40.70 -36.43
N GLY A 290 48.36 -40.44 -35.96
CA GLY A 290 49.55 -40.15 -36.76
C GLY A 290 50.35 -38.99 -36.15
N GLY A 291 51.63 -39.08 -35.78
CA GLY A 291 52.67 -40.10 -35.92
C GLY A 291 54.03 -39.37 -35.94
N GLY A 292 55.07 -39.96 -35.35
CA GLY A 292 56.46 -39.57 -35.64
C GLY A 292 57.37 -39.42 -34.41
N GLY A 293 58.39 -40.28 -34.33
CA GLY A 293 59.56 -40.13 -33.45
C GLY A 293 59.86 -41.37 -32.63
#